data_AF-A0AAV7N3J2-F1
#
_entry.id   AF-A0AAV7N3J2-F1
#
_cell.length_a   1.000
_cell.length_b   1.000
_cell.length_c   1.000
_cell.angle_alpha   90.00
_cell.angle_beta   90.00
_cell.angle_gamma   90.00
#
_symmetry.space_group_name_H-M   'P 1'
#
loop_
_entity.id
_entity.type
_entity.pdbx_description
1 polymer ?
#
loop_
_entity_poly.entity_id
_entity_poly.type
_entity_poly.pdbx_seq_one_letter_code
_entity_poly.pdbx_strand_id
1 'polypeptide(L)'
;MGLGRKDWLEYFEDFMKGPQVTDPGQQLIALRNLFGKEVGQIIKELLTDSPFSYQDWREALNSNFLHKRNIDYERYSFNLASQEKDESMGEFILQLKCLAQYCAFDSFTTEDALRLLILEECQSKSLRRRLLKKRHSLDEIEEMTRIKQKNMQRTWKQER
;
A
#
# COMPACT_ATOMS: atom_id res chain seq x y z
N MET A 1 -4.68 1.23 8.55
CA MET A 1 -4.75 0.04 7.69
C MET A 1 -5.36 0.45 6.37
N GLY A 2 -4.52 0.72 5.38
CA GLY A 2 -4.97 1.01 4.01
C GLY A 2 -5.30 -0.31 3.32
N LEU A 3 -6.55 -0.77 3.45
CA LEU A 3 -7.08 -1.75 2.51
C LEU A 3 -7.13 -1.04 1.16
N GLY A 4 -6.23 -1.43 0.25
CA GLY A 4 -6.22 -0.90 -1.10
C GLY A 4 -7.60 -1.12 -1.69
N ARG A 5 -8.21 -0.08 -2.26
CA ARG A 5 -9.59 -0.10 -2.80
C ARG A 5 -9.80 -1.04 -4.02
N LYS A 6 -8.88 -1.96 -4.30
CA LYS A 6 -9.15 -3.12 -5.16
C LYS A 6 -9.55 -4.35 -4.32
N ASP A 7 -8.97 -4.49 -3.13
CA ASP A 7 -9.16 -5.65 -2.27
C ASP A 7 -10.54 -5.62 -1.60
N TRP A 8 -11.14 -4.44 -1.36
CA TRP A 8 -12.46 -4.35 -0.68
C TRP A 8 -13.55 -5.13 -1.41
N LEU A 9 -13.49 -5.16 -2.75
CA LEU A 9 -14.48 -5.87 -3.56
C LEU A 9 -14.25 -7.38 -3.49
N GLU A 10 -12.99 -7.83 -3.47
CA GLU A 10 -12.64 -9.23 -3.25
C GLU A 10 -13.05 -9.68 -1.84
N TYR A 11 -12.78 -8.87 -0.81
CA TYR A 11 -13.22 -9.14 0.56
C TYR A 11 -14.74 -9.19 0.69
N PHE A 12 -15.45 -8.31 -0.02
CA PHE A 12 -16.91 -8.34 -0.06
C PHE A 12 -17.41 -9.59 -0.78
N GLU A 13 -16.86 -9.93 -1.95
CA GLU A 13 -17.22 -11.14 -2.69
C GLU A 13 -16.94 -12.42 -1.87
N ASP A 14 -15.81 -12.49 -1.16
CA ASP A 14 -15.48 -13.59 -0.25
C ASP A 14 -16.42 -13.68 0.95
N PHE A 15 -16.78 -12.53 1.54
CA PHE A 15 -17.78 -12.47 2.60
C PHE A 15 -19.13 -13.01 2.14
N MET A 16 -19.52 -12.77 0.89
CA MET A 16 -20.80 -13.20 0.32
C MET A 16 -20.82 -14.68 -0.09
N LYS A 17 -19.65 -15.31 -0.31
CA LYS A 17 -19.54 -16.76 -0.57
C LYS A 17 -20.00 -17.61 0.62
N GLY A 18 -19.68 -17.19 1.85
CA GLY A 18 -20.06 -17.90 3.07
C GLY A 18 -21.57 -18.13 3.22
N PRO A 19 -22.39 -17.05 3.21
CA PRO A 19 -23.84 -17.14 3.33
C PRO A 19 -24.57 -17.48 2.01
N GLN A 20 -23.87 -17.69 0.90
CA GLN A 20 -24.43 -18.01 -0.42
C GLN A 20 -25.51 -17.00 -0.89
N VAL A 21 -25.30 -15.73 -0.58
CA VAL A 21 -26.29 -14.69 -0.90
C VAL A 21 -26.19 -14.35 -2.38
N THR A 22 -27.18 -14.81 -3.14
CA THR A 22 -27.29 -14.62 -4.60
C THR A 22 -28.30 -13.54 -4.99
N ASP A 23 -29.16 -13.12 -4.05
CA ASP A 23 -30.16 -12.08 -4.29
C ASP A 23 -29.52 -10.67 -4.27
N PRO A 24 -29.69 -9.86 -5.34
CA PRO A 24 -29.12 -8.50 -5.41
C PRO A 24 -29.58 -7.58 -4.28
N GLY A 25 -30.82 -7.71 -3.81
CA GLY A 25 -31.34 -6.91 -2.70
C GLY A 25 -30.64 -7.22 -1.38
N GLN A 26 -30.45 -8.51 -1.08
CA GLN A 26 -29.69 -8.96 0.09
C GLN A 26 -28.20 -8.56 0.00
N GLN A 27 -27.62 -8.59 -1.20
CA GLN A 27 -26.25 -8.14 -1.43
C GLN A 27 -26.06 -6.66 -1.10
N LEU A 28 -27.00 -5.80 -1.51
CA LEU A 28 -27.00 -4.37 -1.17
C LEU A 28 -27.15 -4.12 0.34
N ILE A 29 -27.99 -4.88 1.03
CA ILE A 29 -28.16 -4.77 2.48
C ILE A 29 -26.87 -5.18 3.21
N ALA A 30 -26.25 -6.29 2.80
CA ALA A 30 -24.98 -6.75 3.36
C ALA A 30 -23.87 -5.71 3.16
N LEU A 31 -23.78 -5.14 1.95
CA LEU A 31 -22.82 -4.11 1.61
C LEU A 31 -22.97 -2.86 2.49
N ARG A 32 -24.20 -2.36 2.65
CA ARG A 32 -24.49 -1.22 3.53
C ARG A 32 -24.13 -1.49 4.99
N ASN A 33 -24.40 -2.70 5.48
CA ASN A 33 -24.10 -3.07 6.86
C ASN A 33 -22.59 -3.21 7.11
N LEU A 34 -21.84 -3.68 6.12
CA LEU A 34 -20.39 -3.90 6.24
C LEU A 34 -19.59 -2.60 6.14
N PHE A 35 -19.93 -1.73 5.18
CA PHE A 35 -19.16 -0.52 4.90
C PHE A 35 -19.73 0.76 5.52
N GLY A 36 -20.87 0.68 6.21
CA GLY A 36 -21.43 1.79 6.96
C GLY A 36 -22.33 2.73 6.15
N LYS A 37 -22.71 3.84 6.79
CA LYS A 37 -23.76 4.74 6.31
C LYS A 37 -23.31 5.57 5.09
N GLU A 38 -22.03 5.87 5.01
CA GLU A 38 -21.39 6.66 3.95
C GLU A 38 -21.50 5.94 2.60
N VAL A 39 -21.19 4.64 2.58
CA VAL A 39 -21.38 3.79 1.39
C VAL A 39 -22.85 3.63 1.05
N GLY A 40 -23.71 3.51 2.07
CA GLY A 40 -25.15 3.49 1.89
C GLY A 40 -25.73 4.77 1.25
N GLN A 41 -25.13 5.93 1.49
CA GLN A 41 -25.51 7.20 0.84
C GLN A 41 -25.04 7.23 -0.62
N ILE A 42 -23.79 6.84 -0.88
CA ILE A 42 -23.24 6.75 -2.25
C ILE A 42 -24.09 5.81 -3.10
N ILE A 43 -24.48 4.64 -2.57
CA ILE A 43 -25.37 3.69 -3.27
C ILE A 43 -26.72 4.34 -3.59
N LYS A 44 -27.32 5.08 -2.65
CA LYS A 44 -28.61 5.75 -2.87
C LYS A 44 -28.51 6.88 -3.91
N GLU A 45 -27.42 7.61 -3.91
CA GLU A 45 -27.16 8.69 -4.88
C GLU A 45 -26.87 8.16 -6.28
N LEU A 46 -26.18 7.02 -6.39
CA LEU A 46 -25.83 6.40 -7.67
C LEU A 46 -26.96 5.57 -8.28
N LEU A 47 -27.86 5.02 -7.46
CA LEU A 47 -28.88 4.06 -7.87
C LEU A 47 -30.30 4.61 -7.70
N THR A 48 -30.53 5.87 -8.09
CA THR A 48 -31.82 6.55 -7.91
C THR A 48 -32.96 5.96 -8.74
N ASP A 49 -32.70 5.29 -9.86
CA ASP A 49 -33.76 4.83 -10.77
C ASP A 49 -33.40 3.50 -11.44
N SER A 50 -34.22 2.45 -11.23
CA SER A 50 -34.24 1.11 -11.88
C SER A 50 -33.68 -0.05 -11.03
N PRO A 51 -34.20 -1.30 -11.17
CA PRO A 51 -33.57 -2.48 -10.57
C PRO A 51 -32.22 -2.77 -11.27
N PHE A 52 -31.14 -2.32 -10.64
CA PHE A 52 -29.78 -2.59 -11.09
C PHE A 52 -29.36 -4.03 -10.81
N SER A 53 -28.65 -4.63 -11.75
CA SER A 53 -28.09 -5.97 -11.59
C SER A 53 -26.88 -5.96 -10.65
N TYR A 54 -26.40 -7.15 -10.25
CA TYR A 54 -25.21 -7.20 -9.40
C TYR A 54 -23.98 -6.55 -10.08
N GLN A 55 -23.96 -6.59 -11.41
CA GLN A 55 -22.86 -6.05 -12.20
C GLN A 55 -22.82 -4.51 -12.17
N ASP A 56 -23.98 -3.87 -12.22
CA ASP A 56 -24.09 -2.41 -12.38
C ASP A 56 -23.63 -1.67 -11.11
N TRP A 57 -24.02 -2.14 -9.92
CA TRP A 57 -23.54 -1.55 -8.67
C TRP A 57 -22.05 -1.83 -8.47
N ARG A 58 -21.56 -3.01 -8.91
CA ARG A 58 -20.13 -3.36 -8.85
C ARG A 58 -19.31 -2.34 -9.63
N GLU A 59 -19.71 -2.04 -10.85
CA GLU A 59 -19.01 -1.07 -11.70
C GLU A 59 -19.15 0.36 -11.19
N ALA A 60 -20.34 0.78 -10.77
CA ALA A 60 -20.59 2.12 -10.25
C ALA A 60 -19.82 2.39 -8.95
N LEU A 61 -19.81 1.44 -8.02
CA LEU A 61 -19.06 1.55 -6.76
C LEU A 61 -17.57 1.40 -7.00
N ASN A 62 -17.13 0.48 -7.86
CA ASN A 62 -15.72 0.40 -8.19
C ASN A 62 -15.27 1.73 -8.83
N SER A 63 -16.01 2.32 -9.76
CA SER A 63 -15.69 3.64 -10.33
C SER A 63 -15.64 4.77 -9.29
N ASN A 64 -16.59 4.80 -8.34
CA ASN A 64 -16.65 5.83 -7.30
C ASN A 64 -15.64 5.65 -6.17
N PHE A 65 -15.46 4.43 -5.66
CA PHE A 65 -14.42 4.15 -4.66
C PHE A 65 -13.03 4.23 -5.29
N LEU A 66 -12.88 3.86 -6.56
CA LEU A 66 -11.69 4.14 -7.36
C LEU A 66 -11.66 5.58 -7.87
N HIS A 67 -12.30 6.57 -7.20
CA HIS A 67 -12.03 7.98 -7.45
C HIS A 67 -10.52 8.12 -7.61
N LYS A 68 -10.11 8.45 -8.86
CA LYS A 68 -8.76 8.23 -9.39
C LYS A 68 -7.76 8.45 -8.28
N ARG A 69 -6.97 7.42 -7.91
CA ARG A 69 -5.90 7.58 -6.92
C ARG A 69 -5.18 8.88 -7.26
N ASN A 70 -5.19 9.82 -6.33
CA ASN A 70 -4.54 11.08 -6.55
C ASN A 70 -3.04 10.77 -6.53
N ILE A 71 -2.47 10.62 -7.72
CA ILE A 71 -1.06 10.25 -7.89
C ILE A 71 -0.17 11.24 -7.13
N ASP A 72 -0.55 12.52 -7.09
CA ASP A 72 0.19 13.55 -6.34
C ASP A 72 0.13 13.29 -4.84
N TYR A 73 -1.01 12.84 -4.31
CA TYR A 73 -1.12 12.45 -2.90
C TYR A 73 -0.30 11.20 -2.56
N GLU A 74 -0.31 10.19 -3.43
CA GLU A 74 0.49 8.97 -3.23
C GLU A 74 2.00 9.30 -3.26
N ARG A 75 2.43 10.12 -4.23
CA ARG A 75 3.82 10.61 -4.32
C ARG A 75 4.19 11.49 -3.14
N TYR A 76 3.28 12.35 -2.67
CA TYR A 76 3.48 13.15 -1.47
C TYR A 76 3.67 12.25 -0.24
N SER A 77 2.81 11.25 -0.06
CA SER A 77 2.90 10.29 1.05
C SER A 77 4.19 9.47 0.99
N PHE A 78 4.61 9.06 -0.21
CA PHE A 78 5.90 8.42 -0.45
C PHE A 78 7.06 9.32 -0.04
N ASN A 79 7.08 10.58 -0.49
CA ASN A 79 8.17 11.52 -0.19
C ASN A 79 8.22 11.96 1.28
N LEU A 80 7.12 11.83 2.03
CA LEU A 80 7.09 12.08 3.47
C LEU A 80 7.63 10.91 4.31
N ALA A 81 7.80 9.72 3.73
CA ALA A 81 8.21 8.56 4.48
C ALA A 81 9.68 8.67 4.90
N SER A 82 9.93 8.65 6.21
CA SER A 82 11.27 8.66 6.80
C SER A 82 11.53 7.41 7.62
N GLN A 83 12.78 6.93 7.66
CA GLN A 83 13.12 5.78 8.51
C GLN A 83 12.96 6.15 9.99
N GLU A 84 12.13 5.41 10.73
CA GLU A 84 11.93 5.62 12.16
C GLU A 84 13.16 5.22 12.99
N LYS A 85 13.29 5.75 14.22
CA LYS A 85 14.50 5.56 15.06
C LYS A 85 14.82 4.09 15.36
N ASP A 86 13.78 3.30 15.59
CA ASP A 86 13.88 1.88 15.97
C ASP A 86 13.55 0.95 14.79
N GLU A 87 13.30 1.51 13.62
CA GLU A 87 12.98 0.75 12.41
C GLU A 87 14.27 0.27 11.73
N SER A 88 14.31 -1.02 11.39
CA SER A 88 15.40 -1.57 10.60
C SER A 88 15.34 -1.07 9.15
N MET A 89 16.49 -0.98 8.49
CA MET A 89 16.50 -0.56 7.08
C MET A 89 15.69 -1.50 6.17
N GLY A 90 15.59 -2.79 6.52
CA GLY A 90 14.76 -3.73 5.75
C GLY A 90 13.26 -3.43 5.86
N GLU A 91 12.79 -3.06 7.06
CA GLU A 91 11.41 -2.63 7.29
C GLU A 91 11.11 -1.34 6.54
N PHE A 92 12.02 -0.37 6.59
CA PHE A 92 11.87 0.88 5.86
C PHE A 92 11.77 0.66 4.36
N ILE A 93 12.66 -0.16 3.77
CA ILE A 93 12.60 -0.50 2.34
C ILE A 93 11.27 -1.18 1.98
N LEU A 94 10.76 -2.06 2.84
CA LEU A 94 9.47 -2.71 2.62
C LEU A 94 8.31 -1.69 2.63
N GLN A 95 8.29 -0.78 3.60
CA GLN A 95 7.30 0.30 3.67
C GLN A 95 7.35 1.17 2.40
N LEU A 96 8.55 1.57 1.96
CA LEU A 96 8.70 2.36 0.75
C LEU A 96 8.22 1.62 -0.50
N LYS A 97 8.50 0.31 -0.61
CA LYS A 97 7.98 -0.54 -1.70
C LYS A 97 6.46 -0.56 -1.72
N CYS A 98 5.80 -0.64 -0.55
CA CYS A 98 4.34 -0.58 -0.46
C CYS A 98 3.77 0.76 -0.94
N LEU A 99 4.36 1.88 -0.53
CA LEU A 99 3.93 3.22 -0.96
C LEU A 99 4.16 3.46 -2.46
N ALA A 100 5.30 3.00 -2.97
CA ALA A 100 5.68 3.19 -4.37
C ALA A 100 4.75 2.50 -5.37
N GLN A 101 4.03 1.44 -4.96
CA GLN A 101 3.06 0.73 -5.83
C GLN A 101 1.97 1.65 -6.39
N TYR A 102 1.71 2.77 -5.72
CA TYR A 102 0.61 3.66 -6.06
C TYR A 102 1.06 4.99 -6.67
N CYS A 103 2.37 5.20 -6.78
CA CYS A 103 2.97 6.46 -7.25
C CYS A 103 3.00 6.62 -8.78
N ALA A 104 2.64 5.59 -9.55
CA ALA A 104 2.61 5.60 -11.02
C ALA A 104 3.86 6.26 -11.62
N PHE A 105 5.03 5.68 -11.32
CA PHE A 105 6.32 6.18 -11.80
C PHE A 105 6.49 5.85 -13.30
N ASP A 106 6.67 6.89 -14.12
CA ASP A 106 6.80 6.76 -15.58
C ASP A 106 8.28 6.61 -16.00
N SER A 107 8.90 7.69 -16.50
CA SER A 107 10.30 7.72 -16.95
C SER A 107 11.32 7.61 -15.82
N PHE A 108 10.94 8.03 -14.61
CA PHE A 108 11.73 7.90 -13.41
C PHE A 108 11.33 6.62 -12.70
N THR A 109 12.16 5.58 -12.73
CA THR A 109 11.74 4.25 -12.30
C THR A 109 11.44 4.20 -10.80
N THR A 110 10.57 3.27 -10.40
CA THR A 110 10.31 2.97 -8.99
C THR A 110 11.61 2.68 -8.22
N GLU A 111 12.55 1.97 -8.83
CA GLU A 111 13.84 1.68 -8.18
C GLU A 111 14.65 2.96 -7.93
N ASP A 112 14.70 3.86 -8.91
CA ASP A 112 15.41 5.13 -8.74
C ASP A 112 14.76 5.99 -7.65
N ALA A 113 13.43 6.01 -7.56
CA ALA A 113 12.68 6.71 -6.51
C ALA A 113 12.99 6.16 -5.12
N LEU A 114 12.90 4.83 -4.96
CA LEU A 114 13.22 4.15 -3.69
C LEU A 114 14.64 4.49 -3.24
N ARG A 115 15.61 4.42 -4.15
CA ARG A 115 17.01 4.71 -3.83
C ARG A 115 17.24 6.15 -3.39
N LEU A 116 16.62 7.13 -4.06
CA LEU A 116 16.77 8.54 -3.67
C LEU A 116 16.24 8.75 -2.25
N LEU A 117 15.05 8.23 -1.96
CA LEU A 117 14.45 8.38 -0.65
C LEU A 117 15.24 7.63 0.44
N ILE A 118 15.78 6.45 0.15
CA ILE A 118 16.72 5.76 1.06
C ILE A 118 17.96 6.62 1.32
N LEU A 119 18.52 7.29 0.31
CA LEU A 119 19.68 8.15 0.52
C LEU A 119 19.35 9.35 1.40
N GLU A 120 18.18 9.96 1.20
CA GLU A 120 17.71 11.15 1.92
C GLU A 120 17.35 10.82 3.38
N GLU A 121 16.57 9.77 3.58
CA GLU A 121 15.90 9.48 4.85
C GLU A 121 16.56 8.37 5.70
N CYS A 122 17.64 7.75 5.21
CA CYS A 122 18.37 6.75 5.99
C CYS A 122 19.00 7.36 7.27
N GLN A 123 18.68 6.81 8.43
CA GLN A 123 19.23 7.25 9.73
C GLN A 123 20.75 7.04 9.84
N SER A 124 21.27 6.00 9.18
CA SER A 124 22.67 5.58 9.30
C SER A 124 23.60 6.40 8.39
N LYS A 125 24.17 7.48 8.92
CA LYS A 125 25.16 8.35 8.22
C LYS A 125 26.32 7.59 7.56
N SER A 126 26.77 6.47 8.13
CA SER A 126 27.84 5.64 7.55
C SER A 126 27.36 4.85 6.33
N LEU A 127 26.11 4.40 6.34
CA LEU A 127 25.48 3.71 5.22
C LEU A 127 25.24 4.70 4.09
N ARG A 128 24.65 5.88 4.39
CA ARG A 128 24.49 6.97 3.41
C ARG A 128 25.80 7.32 2.72
N ARG A 129 26.88 7.52 3.48
CA ARG A 129 28.23 7.76 2.92
C ARG A 129 28.72 6.63 2.02
N ARG A 130 28.44 5.36 2.35
CA ARG A 130 28.82 4.22 1.50
C ARG A 130 28.00 4.20 0.21
N LEU A 131 26.70 4.45 0.30
CA LEU A 131 25.79 4.47 -0.85
C LEU A 131 26.09 5.63 -1.81
N LEU A 132 26.61 6.76 -1.33
CA LEU A 132 27.00 7.90 -2.16
C LEU A 132 28.32 7.70 -2.92
N LYS A 133 29.14 6.70 -2.57
CA LYS A 133 30.43 6.46 -3.26
C LYS A 133 30.26 5.88 -4.66
N LYS A 134 29.21 5.11 -4.89
CA LYS A 134 28.91 4.48 -6.18
C LYS A 134 27.42 4.16 -6.28
N ARG A 135 26.92 4.00 -7.50
CA ARG A 135 25.54 3.54 -7.73
C ARG A 135 25.39 2.09 -7.26
N HIS A 136 24.38 1.82 -6.41
CA HIS A 136 24.07 0.49 -5.86
C HIS A 136 22.64 0.08 -6.19
N SER A 137 22.40 -1.08 -6.81
CA SER A 137 21.02 -1.54 -7.05
C SER A 137 20.26 -1.73 -5.73
N LEU A 138 18.93 -1.74 -5.79
CA LEU A 138 18.14 -1.96 -4.57
C LEU A 138 18.48 -3.30 -3.88
N ASP A 139 18.71 -4.35 -4.65
CA ASP A 139 19.11 -5.67 -4.15
C ASP A 139 20.45 -5.62 -3.40
N GLU A 140 21.42 -4.85 -3.90
CA GLU A 140 22.70 -4.66 -3.21
C GLU A 140 22.51 -3.95 -1.87
N ILE A 141 21.62 -2.95 -1.81
CA ILE A 141 21.31 -2.20 -0.58
C ILE A 141 20.67 -3.15 0.43
N GLU A 142 19.69 -3.94 0.01
CA GLU A 142 19.02 -4.92 0.88
C GLU A 142 20.02 -5.93 1.45
N GLU A 143 20.90 -6.51 0.63
CA GLU A 143 21.89 -7.47 1.11
C GLU A 143 22.89 -6.82 2.09
N MET A 144 23.33 -5.59 1.80
CA MET A 144 24.21 -4.83 2.70
C MET A 144 23.57 -4.61 4.08
N THR A 145 22.26 -4.34 4.12
CA THR A 145 21.53 -4.12 5.37
C THR A 145 21.33 -5.42 6.15
N ARG A 146 21.01 -6.51 5.43
CA ARG A 146 20.87 -7.86 5.98
C ARG A 146 22.16 -8.36 6.60
N ILE A 147 23.30 -8.18 5.93
CA ILE A 147 24.63 -8.54 6.47
C ILE A 147 24.92 -7.74 7.75
N LYS A 148 24.66 -6.42 7.74
CA LYS A 148 24.88 -5.55 8.91
C LYS A 148 24.06 -6.01 10.13
N GLN A 149 22.79 -6.36 9.91
CA GLN A 149 21.90 -6.85 10.96
C GLN A 149 22.36 -8.20 11.52
N LYS A 150 22.73 -9.16 10.65
CA LYS A 150 23.30 -10.45 11.06
C LYS A 150 24.59 -10.31 11.86
N ASN A 151 25.49 -9.44 11.41
CA ASN A 151 26.77 -9.21 12.09
C ASN A 151 26.54 -8.63 13.48
N MET A 152 25.67 -7.63 13.60
CA MET A 152 25.30 -7.05 14.89
C MET A 152 24.78 -8.14 15.84
N GLN A 153 23.82 -8.97 15.40
CA GLN A 153 23.29 -10.07 16.22
C GLN A 153 24.34 -11.10 16.66
N ARG A 154 25.38 -11.32 15.85
CA ARG A 154 26.49 -12.22 16.21
C ARG A 154 27.35 -11.62 17.31
N THR A 155 27.65 -10.32 17.23
CA THR A 155 28.44 -9.60 18.25
C THR A 155 27.74 -9.63 19.61
N TRP A 156 26.43 -9.33 19.65
CA TRP A 156 25.61 -9.41 20.88
C TRP A 156 25.59 -10.81 21.53
N LYS A 157 25.73 -11.87 20.73
CA LYS A 157 25.76 -13.26 21.22
C LYS A 157 27.13 -13.71 21.71
N GLN A 158 28.20 -13.04 21.30
CA GLN A 158 29.58 -13.33 21.72
C GLN A 158 29.98 -12.57 22.98
N GLU A 159 29.29 -11.48 23.29
CA GLU A 159 29.50 -10.64 24.48
C GLU A 159 28.64 -11.05 25.69
N ARG A 160 27.88 -12.15 25.57
CA ARG A 160 27.07 -12.78 26.63
C ARG A 160 27.63 -14.15 26.97
#